data_AF-A0A926S0W4-F1
#
_entry.id   AF-A0A926S0W4-F1
#
_cell.length_a   1.000
_cell.length_b   1.000
_cell.length_c   1.000
_cell.angle_alpha   90.00
_cell.angle_beta   90.00
_cell.angle_gamma   90.00
#
_symmetry.space_group_name_H-M   'P 1'
#
loop_
_entity.id
_entity.type
_entity.pdbx_description
1 polymer ?
#
loop_
_entity_poly.entity_id
_entity_poly.type
_entity_poly.pdbx_seq_one_letter_code
_entity_poly.pdbx_strand_id
1 'polypeptide(L)'
;MFNLFKSDNEDRPADVKGIRYELLQFVKQELQKAEGGEGGNIKGLNLYITCAASDCALYEAAVYADEPEVFKDEVQRIADDYAVALPESWTMEVVLNEEFPDEAVKSTKLDAAFFIKTNKNFIKQSASGYIRALSGETDKPEYHITSDIDKLNIGRDKKAQGDDGFFRTNVIAFPSDSNDPANKYVSRQHAHLEWNNDMGKFMIFADEGGVPPRNKIKIRSEKIEGVIKLSSTSIGHQLLEGDQIILGESAVLEFSYQPATNE
;
A
#
# COMPACT_ATOMS: atom_id res chain seq x y z
N MET A 1 -8.00 -19.48 -21.11
CA MET A 1 -7.69 -19.05 -22.49
C MET A 1 -6.20 -19.35 -22.68
N PHE A 2 -5.84 -20.13 -23.70
CA PHE A 2 -4.50 -20.73 -23.85
C PHE A 2 -3.44 -19.66 -24.17
N ASN A 3 -2.36 -19.65 -23.39
CA ASN A 3 -1.18 -18.82 -23.66
C ASN A 3 -0.48 -19.30 -24.93
N LEU A 4 -0.61 -18.49 -25.98
CA LEU A 4 0.01 -18.63 -27.31
C LEU A 4 1.31 -17.82 -27.37
N PHE A 5 2.26 -18.14 -26.49
CA PHE A 5 3.63 -17.66 -26.60
C PHE A 5 4.60 -18.85 -26.50
N LYS A 6 4.62 -19.65 -27.56
CA LYS A 6 5.81 -20.42 -27.91
C LYS A 6 6.77 -19.46 -28.61
N SER A 7 7.73 -18.90 -27.89
CA SER A 7 9.00 -18.54 -28.51
C SER A 7 9.89 -19.78 -28.45
N ASP A 8 9.85 -20.59 -29.51
CA ASP A 8 10.99 -21.45 -29.85
C ASP A 8 12.16 -20.50 -30.15
N ASN A 9 13.03 -20.24 -29.18
CA ASN A 9 14.25 -19.45 -29.38
C ASN A 9 15.41 -20.23 -28.78
N GLU A 10 16.29 -20.73 -29.66
CA GLU A 10 17.57 -21.40 -29.36
C GLU A 10 18.54 -20.53 -28.51
N ASP A 11 18.19 -19.26 -28.23
CA ASP A 11 18.98 -18.28 -27.48
C ASP A 11 18.54 -18.08 -26.00
N ARG A 12 17.56 -18.84 -25.49
CA ARG A 12 17.23 -18.76 -24.04
C ARG A 12 18.33 -19.43 -23.21
N PRO A 13 18.90 -18.76 -22.20
CA PRO A 13 19.91 -19.38 -21.36
C PRO A 13 19.32 -20.59 -20.62
N ALA A 14 19.95 -21.75 -20.79
CA ALA A 14 19.47 -23.02 -20.24
C ALA A 14 20.06 -23.36 -18.86
N ASP A 15 20.96 -22.52 -18.33
CA ASP A 15 21.64 -22.76 -17.07
C ASP A 15 21.57 -21.56 -16.10
N VAL A 16 21.82 -21.82 -14.83
CA VAL A 16 21.74 -20.83 -13.74
C VAL A 16 22.61 -19.60 -14.03
N LYS A 17 23.81 -19.79 -14.60
CA LYS A 17 24.74 -18.71 -14.89
C LYS A 17 24.24 -17.81 -16.03
N GLY A 18 23.75 -18.41 -17.11
CA GLY A 18 23.18 -17.67 -18.23
C GLY A 18 21.93 -16.89 -17.82
N ILE A 19 21.04 -17.51 -17.04
CA ILE A 19 19.84 -16.85 -16.51
C ILE A 19 20.24 -15.66 -15.65
N ARG A 20 21.14 -15.85 -14.68
CA ARG A 20 21.62 -14.75 -13.81
C ARG A 20 22.25 -13.64 -14.62
N TYR A 21 23.10 -13.97 -15.59
CA TYR A 21 23.74 -12.97 -16.45
C TYR A 21 22.71 -12.13 -17.19
N GLU A 22 21.72 -12.76 -17.83
CA GLU A 22 20.68 -12.05 -18.56
C GLU A 22 19.75 -11.23 -17.65
N LEU A 23 19.43 -11.72 -16.44
CA LEU A 23 18.70 -10.94 -15.43
C LEU A 23 19.49 -9.70 -15.00
N LEU A 24 20.79 -9.85 -14.70
CA LEU A 24 21.65 -8.72 -14.33
C LEU A 24 21.83 -7.72 -15.47
N GLN A 25 21.96 -8.19 -16.73
CA GLN A 25 21.99 -7.28 -17.88
C GLN A 25 20.67 -6.54 -18.06
N PHE A 26 19.54 -7.19 -17.80
CA PHE A 26 18.24 -6.56 -17.87
C PHE A 26 18.09 -5.48 -16.79
N VAL A 27 18.39 -5.80 -15.52
CA VAL A 27 18.37 -4.83 -14.41
C VAL A 27 19.30 -3.66 -14.70
N LYS A 28 20.51 -3.93 -15.20
CA LYS A 28 21.47 -2.90 -15.62
C LYS A 28 20.89 -1.95 -16.66
N GLN A 29 20.28 -2.45 -17.72
CA GLN A 29 19.71 -1.62 -18.79
C GLN A 29 18.64 -0.67 -18.26
N GLU A 30 17.84 -1.12 -17.30
CA GLU A 30 16.82 -0.29 -16.67
C GLU A 30 17.41 0.72 -15.69
N LEU A 31 18.40 0.33 -14.86
CA LEU A 31 19.07 1.24 -13.92
C LEU A 31 19.87 2.34 -14.61
N GLN A 32 20.50 2.06 -15.77
CA GLN A 32 21.23 3.05 -16.56
C GLN A 32 20.35 4.24 -16.98
N LYS A 33 19.03 4.08 -17.05
CA LYS A 33 18.12 5.18 -17.38
C LYS A 33 18.06 6.24 -16.27
N ALA A 34 18.51 5.91 -15.06
CA ALA A 34 18.60 6.81 -13.90
C ALA A 34 20.04 7.29 -13.63
N GLU A 35 20.97 7.09 -14.57
CA GLU A 35 22.35 7.57 -14.50
C GLU A 35 22.39 9.11 -14.37
N GLY A 36 23.30 9.64 -13.54
CA GLY A 36 23.44 11.08 -13.31
C GLY A 36 22.81 11.61 -12.01
N GLY A 37 22.51 10.72 -11.05
CA GLY A 37 22.11 11.08 -9.68
C GLY A 37 20.61 11.08 -9.41
N GLU A 38 19.79 10.60 -10.35
CA GLU A 38 18.34 10.46 -10.15
C GLU A 38 17.98 9.26 -9.26
N GLY A 39 18.91 8.31 -9.08
CA GLY A 39 18.70 7.11 -8.27
C GLY A 39 18.54 7.38 -6.77
N GLY A 40 18.91 8.57 -6.27
CA GLY A 40 18.68 8.94 -4.88
C GLY A 40 17.21 8.98 -4.44
N ASN A 41 16.26 8.93 -5.39
CA ASN A 41 14.83 8.83 -5.12
C ASN A 41 14.26 7.40 -5.21
N ILE A 42 15.11 6.42 -5.53
CA ILE A 42 14.71 5.01 -5.62
C ILE A 42 14.59 4.45 -4.21
N LYS A 43 13.38 3.99 -3.87
CA LYS A 43 13.08 3.32 -2.59
C LYS A 43 13.28 1.81 -2.68
N GLY A 44 13.08 1.23 -3.86
CA GLY A 44 13.24 -0.21 -4.05
C GLY A 44 13.20 -0.63 -5.50
N LEU A 45 13.65 -1.86 -5.74
CA LEU A 45 13.73 -2.51 -7.03
C LEU A 45 13.00 -3.85 -6.93
N ASN A 46 12.06 -4.08 -7.83
CA ASN A 46 11.24 -5.29 -7.85
C ASN A 46 11.49 -6.04 -9.15
N LEU A 47 11.92 -7.30 -9.04
CA LEU A 47 12.13 -8.22 -10.16
C LEU A 47 11.08 -9.32 -10.12
N TYR A 48 10.19 -9.33 -11.10
CA TYR A 48 9.16 -10.35 -11.29
C TYR A 48 9.66 -11.38 -12.28
N ILE A 49 9.48 -12.66 -11.99
CA ILE A 49 9.87 -13.76 -12.86
C ILE A 49 8.72 -14.76 -12.92
N THR A 50 8.33 -15.14 -14.12
CA THR A 50 7.37 -16.23 -14.35
C THR A 50 8.12 -17.39 -14.98
N CYS A 51 8.02 -18.57 -14.38
CA CYS A 51 8.75 -19.73 -14.86
C CYS A 51 7.86 -20.97 -14.86
N ALA A 52 8.13 -21.90 -15.77
CA ALA A 52 7.50 -23.20 -15.73
C ALA A 52 8.02 -23.98 -14.51
N ALA A 53 7.22 -24.92 -13.98
CA ALA A 53 7.61 -25.74 -12.83
C ALA A 53 8.94 -26.50 -13.04
N SER A 54 9.30 -26.82 -14.29
CA SER A 54 10.57 -27.46 -14.64
C SER A 54 11.80 -26.56 -14.47
N ASP A 55 11.62 -25.23 -14.55
CA ASP A 55 12.70 -24.25 -14.65
C ASP A 55 12.81 -23.38 -13.39
N CYS A 56 11.81 -23.43 -12.49
CA CYS A 56 11.71 -22.60 -11.29
C CYS A 56 12.98 -22.70 -10.41
N ALA A 57 13.48 -23.91 -10.18
CA ALA A 57 14.70 -24.12 -9.40
C ALA A 57 15.95 -23.44 -10.02
N LEU A 58 16.00 -23.30 -11.35
CA LEU A 58 17.11 -22.61 -12.02
C LEU A 58 17.03 -21.10 -11.79
N TYR A 59 15.84 -20.52 -11.84
CA TYR A 59 15.62 -19.10 -11.55
C TYR A 59 15.85 -18.78 -10.08
N GLU A 60 15.35 -19.61 -9.16
CA GLU A 60 15.61 -19.51 -7.72
C GLU A 60 17.12 -19.49 -7.42
N ALA A 61 17.87 -20.41 -8.03
CA ALA A 61 19.33 -20.44 -7.89
C ALA A 61 20.01 -19.23 -8.58
N ALA A 62 19.45 -18.73 -9.67
CA ALA A 62 20.01 -17.59 -10.40
C ALA A 62 19.89 -16.29 -9.58
N VAL A 63 18.79 -16.12 -8.85
CA VAL A 63 18.52 -14.94 -8.01
C VAL A 63 18.88 -15.13 -6.53
N TYR A 64 19.51 -16.25 -6.18
CA TYR A 64 19.84 -16.57 -4.79
C TYR A 64 18.62 -16.50 -3.86
N ALA A 65 17.53 -17.19 -4.20
CA ALA A 65 16.27 -17.10 -3.45
C ALA A 65 16.41 -17.37 -1.93
N ASP A 66 17.31 -18.28 -1.54
CA ASP A 66 17.61 -18.59 -0.13
C ASP A 66 18.54 -17.55 0.56
N GLU A 67 19.28 -16.76 -0.23
CA GLU A 67 20.26 -15.77 0.22
C GLU A 67 20.12 -14.45 -0.58
N PRO A 68 18.97 -13.75 -0.50
CA PRO A 68 18.62 -12.67 -1.43
C PRO A 68 19.59 -11.47 -1.41
N GLU A 69 20.29 -11.26 -0.30
CA GLU A 69 21.31 -10.21 -0.20
C GLU A 69 22.46 -10.41 -1.20
N VAL A 70 22.76 -11.65 -1.62
CA VAL A 70 23.82 -11.90 -2.61
C VAL A 70 23.46 -11.33 -3.98
N PHE A 71 22.22 -11.53 -4.43
CA PHE A 71 21.76 -10.97 -5.70
C PHE A 71 21.61 -9.44 -5.60
N LYS A 72 21.11 -8.94 -4.47
CA LYS A 72 21.03 -7.51 -4.18
C LYS A 72 22.40 -6.83 -4.22
N ASP A 73 23.45 -7.45 -3.68
CA ASP A 73 24.83 -6.95 -3.75
C ASP A 73 25.37 -6.91 -5.18
N GLU A 74 24.97 -7.85 -6.04
CA GLU A 74 25.29 -7.81 -7.47
C GLU A 74 24.62 -6.62 -8.16
N VAL A 75 23.36 -6.35 -7.82
CA VAL A 75 22.61 -5.18 -8.32
C VAL A 75 23.18 -3.86 -7.79
N GLN A 76 23.60 -3.80 -6.52
CA GLN A 76 24.28 -2.64 -5.94
C GLN A 76 25.56 -2.31 -6.72
N ARG A 77 26.40 -3.31 -7.00
CA ARG A 77 27.63 -3.14 -7.79
C ARG A 77 27.35 -2.56 -9.18
N ILE A 78 26.28 -3.00 -9.84
CA ILE A 78 25.84 -2.42 -11.12
C ILE A 78 25.47 -0.93 -10.94
N ALA A 79 24.70 -0.60 -9.91
CA ALA A 79 24.30 0.78 -9.65
C ALA A 79 25.50 1.70 -9.37
N ASP A 80 26.51 1.19 -8.67
CA ASP A 80 27.76 1.91 -8.37
C ASP A 80 28.59 2.12 -9.64
N ASP A 81 28.72 1.10 -10.49
CA ASP A 81 29.45 1.16 -11.77
C ASP A 81 28.87 2.21 -12.73
N TYR A 82 27.57 2.53 -12.61
CA TYR A 82 26.85 3.51 -13.43
C TYR A 82 26.46 4.78 -12.67
N ALA A 83 27.05 5.03 -11.49
CA ALA A 83 26.82 6.24 -10.70
C ALA A 83 25.32 6.59 -10.48
N VAL A 84 24.48 5.57 -10.31
CA VAL A 84 23.03 5.74 -10.10
C VAL A 84 22.74 6.34 -8.71
N ALA A 85 23.64 6.14 -7.74
CA ALA A 85 23.55 6.65 -6.37
C ALA A 85 22.29 6.20 -5.62
N LEU A 86 22.10 4.88 -5.50
CA LEU A 86 21.01 4.29 -4.69
C LEU A 86 21.17 4.68 -3.20
N PRO A 87 20.10 5.04 -2.49
CA PRO A 87 20.15 5.34 -1.06
C PRO A 87 20.43 4.09 -0.23
N GLU A 88 21.19 4.18 0.87
CA GLU A 88 21.52 3.02 1.74
C GLU A 88 20.30 2.19 2.18
N SER A 89 19.12 2.80 2.28
CA SER A 89 17.88 2.15 2.72
C SER A 89 17.07 1.48 1.61
N TRP A 90 17.60 1.38 0.38
CA TRP A 90 16.86 0.77 -0.72
C TRP A 90 16.67 -0.74 -0.52
N THR A 91 15.58 -1.29 -1.08
CA THR A 91 15.25 -2.71 -0.96
C THR A 91 15.22 -3.40 -2.33
N MET A 92 15.64 -4.66 -2.39
CA MET A 92 15.45 -5.54 -3.55
C MET A 92 14.40 -6.59 -3.21
N GLU A 93 13.41 -6.77 -4.07
CA GLU A 93 12.40 -7.81 -3.95
C GLU A 93 12.37 -8.64 -5.24
N VAL A 94 12.41 -9.97 -5.10
CA VAL A 94 12.27 -10.91 -6.22
C VAL A 94 10.98 -11.69 -6.04
N VAL A 95 10.07 -11.56 -6.98
CA VAL A 95 8.74 -12.18 -6.95
C VAL A 95 8.67 -13.26 -8.03
N LEU A 96 8.42 -14.51 -7.62
CA LEU A 96 8.36 -15.66 -8.51
C LEU A 96 6.90 -16.09 -8.72
N ASN A 97 6.53 -16.36 -9.97
CA ASN A 97 5.25 -16.94 -10.37
C ASN A 97 4.01 -16.11 -9.98
N GLU A 98 4.17 -14.79 -9.95
CA GLU A 98 3.06 -13.83 -9.88
C GLU A 98 2.89 -13.10 -11.21
N GLU A 99 1.71 -12.54 -11.44
CA GLU A 99 1.44 -11.76 -12.65
C GLU A 99 2.25 -10.47 -12.66
N PHE A 100 2.72 -10.08 -13.84
CA PHE A 100 3.53 -8.87 -13.98
C PHE A 100 2.65 -7.63 -13.85
N PRO A 101 3.00 -6.68 -12.95
CA PRO A 101 2.32 -5.39 -12.90
C PRO A 101 2.36 -4.68 -14.25
N ASP A 102 1.29 -3.95 -14.60
CA ASP A 102 1.22 -3.18 -15.85
C ASP A 102 2.31 -2.10 -15.92
N GLU A 103 2.73 -1.58 -14.76
CA GLU A 103 3.78 -0.58 -14.65
C GLU A 103 5.20 -1.16 -14.77
N ALA A 104 5.38 -2.48 -14.73
CA ALA A 104 6.68 -3.13 -14.83
C ALA A 104 7.15 -3.24 -16.29
N VAL A 105 8.45 -2.96 -16.53
CA VAL A 105 9.06 -3.13 -17.84
C VAL A 105 9.32 -4.62 -18.06
N LYS A 106 8.89 -5.18 -19.19
CA LYS A 106 9.07 -6.61 -19.50
C LYS A 106 10.39 -6.84 -20.24
N SER A 107 11.10 -7.91 -19.86
CA SER A 107 12.27 -8.38 -20.59
C SER A 107 11.87 -8.94 -21.95
N THR A 108 12.71 -8.72 -22.96
CA THR A 108 12.53 -9.29 -24.30
C THR A 108 13.14 -10.69 -24.44
N LYS A 109 14.01 -11.09 -23.50
CA LYS A 109 14.79 -12.34 -23.55
C LYS A 109 14.35 -13.38 -22.52
N LEU A 110 13.83 -12.93 -21.39
CA LEU A 110 13.41 -13.78 -20.28
C LEU A 110 11.94 -13.52 -19.98
N ASP A 111 11.28 -14.51 -19.38
CA ASP A 111 9.94 -14.36 -18.83
C ASP A 111 10.04 -13.64 -17.48
N ALA A 112 10.48 -12.37 -17.52
CA ALA A 112 10.74 -11.54 -16.36
C ALA A 112 10.31 -10.08 -16.62
N ALA A 113 9.99 -9.36 -15.55
CA ALA A 113 9.70 -7.93 -15.59
C ALA A 113 10.39 -7.20 -14.43
N PHE A 114 10.73 -5.94 -14.62
CA PHE A 114 11.45 -5.14 -13.64
C PHE A 114 10.73 -3.81 -13.38
N PHE A 115 10.66 -3.44 -12.12
CA PHE A 115 10.01 -2.22 -11.67
C PHE A 115 10.90 -1.46 -10.70
N ILE A 116 11.10 -0.17 -10.98
CA ILE A 116 11.86 0.75 -10.13
C ILE A 116 10.86 1.57 -9.30
N LYS A 117 10.81 1.30 -8.00
CA LYS A 117 9.95 2.00 -7.05
C LYS A 117 10.58 3.32 -6.62
N THR A 118 9.90 4.42 -6.89
CA THR A 118 10.23 5.78 -6.44
C THR A 118 9.02 6.42 -5.76
N ASN A 119 9.17 7.63 -5.21
CA ASN A 119 8.05 8.42 -4.68
C ASN A 119 6.92 8.68 -5.71
N LYS A 120 7.26 8.72 -7.00
CA LYS A 120 6.30 9.06 -8.08
C LYS A 120 5.91 7.84 -8.92
N ASN A 121 6.72 6.79 -8.87
CA ASN A 121 6.53 5.55 -9.62
C ASN A 121 6.45 4.40 -8.62
N PHE A 122 5.24 4.00 -8.24
CA PHE A 122 4.99 2.86 -7.36
C PHE A 122 3.88 2.01 -7.97
N ILE A 123 3.93 0.70 -7.73
CA ILE A 123 2.83 -0.20 -8.10
C ILE A 123 1.65 0.17 -7.21
N LYS A 124 0.52 0.55 -7.83
CA LYS A 124 -0.68 0.91 -7.08
C LYS A 124 -1.21 -0.33 -6.37
N GLN A 125 -0.97 -0.39 -5.08
CA GLN A 125 -1.61 -1.41 -4.25
C GLN A 125 -3.11 -1.08 -4.20
N SER A 126 -3.92 -2.02 -4.66
CA SER A 126 -5.37 -1.94 -4.58
C SER A 126 -5.85 -2.71 -3.35
N ALA A 127 -6.81 -2.12 -2.65
CA ALA A 127 -7.51 -2.79 -1.56
C ALA A 127 -8.92 -2.23 -1.45
N SER A 128 -9.80 -3.04 -0.90
CA SER A 128 -11.11 -2.59 -0.45
C SER A 128 -11.29 -2.85 1.03
N GLY A 129 -12.32 -2.24 1.58
CA GLY A 129 -12.72 -2.47 2.95
C GLY A 129 -14.12 -1.97 3.19
N TYR A 130 -14.60 -2.25 4.39
CA TYR A 130 -15.90 -1.82 4.86
C TYR A 130 -15.74 -1.12 6.21
N ILE A 131 -16.50 -0.04 6.37
CA ILE A 131 -16.70 0.60 7.66
C ILE A 131 -18.15 0.38 8.07
N ARG A 132 -18.36 -0.22 9.24
CA ARG A 132 -19.69 -0.50 9.80
C ARG A 132 -19.87 0.22 11.13
N ALA A 133 -21.04 0.79 11.36
CA ALA A 133 -21.38 1.32 12.68
C ALA A 133 -21.80 0.17 13.61
N LEU A 134 -21.04 -0.03 14.70
CA LEU A 134 -21.41 -0.96 15.79
C LEU A 134 -22.21 -0.26 16.89
N SER A 135 -22.00 1.05 17.07
CA SER A 135 -22.68 1.89 18.05
C SER A 135 -22.78 3.32 17.52
N GLY A 136 -23.91 3.99 17.77
CA GLY A 136 -24.29 5.21 17.05
C GLY A 136 -25.03 4.88 15.75
N GLU A 137 -25.72 5.89 15.23
CA GLU A 137 -26.48 5.79 13.99
C GLU A 137 -25.81 6.62 12.89
N THR A 138 -25.57 6.00 11.74
CA THR A 138 -25.03 6.67 10.55
C THR A 138 -26.05 6.62 9.40
N ASP A 139 -25.90 7.50 8.41
CA ASP A 139 -26.79 7.55 7.22
C ASP A 139 -26.95 6.18 6.53
N LYS A 140 -25.91 5.34 6.58
CA LYS A 140 -25.89 3.97 6.07
C LYS A 140 -25.34 3.04 7.14
N PRO A 141 -25.80 1.78 7.21
CA PRO A 141 -25.24 0.81 8.15
C PRO A 141 -23.79 0.43 7.82
N GLU A 142 -23.39 0.51 6.55
CA GLU A 142 -22.09 0.09 6.05
C GLU A 142 -21.63 0.99 4.89
N TYR A 143 -20.31 1.19 4.80
CA TYR A 143 -19.65 1.99 3.79
C TYR A 143 -18.51 1.20 3.16
N HIS A 144 -18.62 0.92 1.87
CA HIS A 144 -17.52 0.35 1.09
C HIS A 144 -16.49 1.44 0.79
N ILE A 145 -15.21 1.12 1.03
CA ILE A 145 -14.07 1.99 0.79
C ILE A 145 -13.05 1.25 -0.07
N THR A 146 -12.33 2.00 -0.89
CA THR A 146 -11.37 1.47 -1.86
C THR A 146 -10.08 2.29 -1.80
N SER A 147 -8.96 1.74 -2.25
CA SER A 147 -7.64 2.40 -2.22
C SER A 147 -7.52 3.63 -3.12
N ASP A 148 -8.53 3.94 -3.93
CA ASP A 148 -8.66 5.17 -4.71
C ASP A 148 -9.28 6.32 -3.91
N ILE A 149 -9.68 6.10 -2.65
CA ILE A 149 -10.15 7.19 -1.79
C ILE A 149 -9.01 8.17 -1.54
N ASP A 150 -9.26 9.44 -1.86
CA ASP A 150 -8.37 10.54 -1.48
C ASP A 150 -8.54 10.82 0.02
N LYS A 151 -9.75 11.20 0.42
CA LYS A 151 -10.09 11.51 1.81
C LYS A 151 -11.56 11.24 2.10
N LEU A 152 -11.83 10.43 3.12
CA LEU A 152 -13.18 10.09 3.56
C LEU A 152 -13.44 10.67 4.95
N ASN A 153 -14.29 11.70 4.99
CA ASN A 153 -14.57 12.46 6.20
C ASN A 153 -15.61 11.78 7.10
N ILE A 154 -15.36 11.81 8.41
CA ILE A 154 -16.20 11.25 9.46
C ILE A 154 -16.56 12.35 10.46
N GLY A 155 -17.84 12.50 10.76
CA GLY A 155 -18.29 13.49 11.72
C GLY A 155 -19.79 13.56 11.91
N ARG A 156 -20.21 14.48 12.77
CA ARG A 156 -21.62 14.76 13.03
C ARG A 156 -22.20 15.65 11.94
N ASP A 157 -23.39 15.28 11.48
CA ASP A 157 -24.12 15.86 10.34
C ASP A 157 -23.40 15.71 9.00
N LYS A 158 -24.17 15.50 7.93
CA LYS A 158 -23.63 15.31 6.58
C LYS A 158 -22.96 16.55 6.02
N LYS A 159 -23.53 17.73 6.28
CA LYS A 159 -22.94 19.03 5.96
C LYS A 159 -22.66 19.76 7.26
N ALA A 160 -21.41 19.71 7.68
CA ALA A 160 -20.94 20.37 8.88
C ALA A 160 -20.32 21.72 8.52
N GLN A 161 -20.61 22.76 9.30
CA GLN A 161 -19.85 24.01 9.23
C GLN A 161 -18.69 23.94 10.22
N GLY A 162 -17.47 24.19 9.72
CA GLY A 162 -16.26 24.27 10.52
C GLY A 162 -16.18 25.56 11.34
N ASP A 163 -15.22 25.61 12.26
CA ASP A 163 -14.96 26.81 13.09
C ASP A 163 -14.41 27.97 12.23
N ASP A 164 -13.90 27.67 11.03
CA ASP A 164 -13.46 28.59 9.98
C ASP A 164 -14.61 29.15 9.11
N GLY A 165 -15.85 28.69 9.34
CA GLY A 165 -17.03 29.10 8.60
C GLY A 165 -17.25 28.35 7.28
N PHE A 166 -16.31 27.49 6.86
CA PHE A 166 -16.46 26.71 5.63
C PHE A 166 -17.29 25.44 5.87
N PHE A 167 -17.97 24.97 4.82
CA PHE A 167 -18.72 23.72 4.88
C PHE A 167 -17.82 22.54 4.53
N ARG A 168 -17.85 21.52 5.38
CA ARG A 168 -17.29 20.20 5.15
C ARG A 168 -18.41 19.20 4.92
N THR A 169 -18.20 18.27 4.00
CA THR A 169 -19.12 17.14 3.79
C THR A 169 -18.54 15.90 4.47
N ASN A 170 -19.28 15.36 5.43
CA ASN A 170 -18.99 14.07 6.07
C ASN A 170 -19.60 12.96 5.22
N VAL A 171 -18.79 11.99 4.84
CA VAL A 171 -19.23 10.81 4.08
C VAL A 171 -19.86 9.80 5.04
N ILE A 172 -19.18 9.54 6.16
CA ILE A 172 -19.75 8.83 7.30
C ILE A 172 -20.27 9.89 8.27
N ALA A 173 -21.55 10.18 8.12
CA ALA A 173 -22.24 11.18 8.91
C ALA A 173 -23.01 10.51 10.05
N PHE A 174 -22.84 11.02 11.26
CA PHE A 174 -23.68 10.71 12.41
C PHE A 174 -24.73 11.83 12.52
N PRO A 175 -26.01 11.59 12.16
CA PRO A 175 -27.02 12.65 12.19
C PRO A 175 -27.24 13.17 13.61
N SER A 176 -27.33 14.49 13.78
CA SER A 176 -27.58 15.11 15.08
C SER A 176 -29.01 14.94 15.59
N ASP A 177 -29.95 14.63 14.69
CA ASP A 177 -31.35 14.31 14.95
C ASP A 177 -31.60 12.81 15.20
N SER A 178 -30.55 11.98 15.18
CA SER A 178 -30.62 10.58 15.59
C SER A 178 -31.09 10.45 17.04
N ASN A 179 -31.84 9.37 17.30
CA ASN A 179 -32.26 9.00 18.65
C ASN A 179 -31.13 8.32 19.45
N ASP A 180 -30.03 7.93 18.80
CA ASP A 180 -28.88 7.32 19.48
C ASP A 180 -28.06 8.40 20.22
N PRO A 181 -27.92 8.31 21.56
CA PRO A 181 -27.17 9.29 22.34
C PRO A 181 -25.69 9.33 21.98
N ALA A 182 -25.12 8.28 21.38
CA ALA A 182 -23.71 8.23 21.00
C ALA A 182 -23.34 9.29 19.95
N ASN A 183 -24.27 9.62 19.05
CA ASN A 183 -24.07 10.63 18.00
C ASN A 183 -23.73 12.01 18.57
N LYS A 184 -24.18 12.32 19.79
CA LYS A 184 -23.93 13.62 20.45
C LYS A 184 -22.45 13.85 20.79
N TYR A 185 -21.70 12.77 20.99
CA TYR A 185 -20.27 12.81 21.31
C TYR A 185 -19.38 12.82 20.06
N VAL A 186 -19.97 12.64 18.88
CA VAL A 186 -19.27 12.82 17.61
C VAL A 186 -19.20 14.32 17.30
N SER A 187 -18.01 14.77 16.93
CA SER A 187 -17.74 16.15 16.57
C SER A 187 -18.12 16.37 15.11
N ARG A 188 -18.47 17.60 14.73
CA ARG A 188 -18.74 17.96 13.32
C ARG A 188 -17.60 17.61 12.38
N GLN A 189 -16.37 17.74 12.86
CA GLN A 189 -15.12 17.39 12.19
C GLN A 189 -14.34 16.47 13.13
N HIS A 190 -14.57 15.16 13.04
CA HIS A 190 -14.05 14.24 14.05
C HIS A 190 -12.82 13.48 13.56
N ALA A 191 -12.92 12.86 12.39
CA ALA A 191 -11.87 12.03 11.83
C ALA A 191 -11.92 12.03 10.30
N HIS A 192 -10.89 11.47 9.69
CA HIS A 192 -10.94 11.07 8.29
C HIS A 192 -10.10 9.83 8.02
N LEU A 193 -10.44 9.12 6.95
CA LEU A 193 -9.66 8.00 6.40
C LEU A 193 -8.99 8.43 5.10
N GLU A 194 -7.76 7.94 4.89
CA GLU A 194 -7.00 8.11 3.64
C GLU A 194 -6.30 6.80 3.30
N TRP A 195 -6.06 6.57 2.01
CA TRP A 195 -5.21 5.47 1.57
C TRP A 195 -3.74 5.92 1.54
N ASN A 196 -2.87 5.22 2.26
CA ASN A 196 -1.44 5.45 2.18
C ASN A 196 -0.84 4.55 1.10
N ASN A 197 -0.46 5.14 -0.04
CA ASN A 197 0.13 4.42 -1.17
C ASN A 197 1.50 3.82 -0.87
N ASP A 198 2.30 4.45 -0.01
CA ASP A 198 3.63 3.94 0.35
C ASP A 198 3.52 2.64 1.17
N MET A 199 2.55 2.58 2.09
CA MET A 199 2.30 1.45 2.99
C MET A 199 1.29 0.44 2.44
N GLY A 200 0.44 0.85 1.49
CA GLY A 200 -0.67 0.06 0.99
C GLY A 200 -1.71 -0.26 2.04
N LYS A 201 -2.08 0.73 2.85
CA LYS A 201 -3.01 0.55 3.97
C LYS A 201 -3.95 1.74 4.10
N PHE A 202 -5.14 1.44 4.63
CA PHE A 202 -6.05 2.47 5.10
C PHE A 202 -5.54 3.05 6.42
N MET A 203 -5.47 4.37 6.47
CA MET A 203 -5.03 5.13 7.63
C MET A 203 -6.19 5.94 8.18
N ILE A 204 -6.31 5.99 9.50
CA ILE A 204 -7.22 6.90 10.19
C ILE A 204 -6.47 8.04 10.86
N PHE A 205 -7.02 9.24 10.72
CA PHE A 205 -6.49 10.46 11.30
C PHE A 205 -7.55 11.13 12.17
N ALA A 206 -7.11 11.74 13.26
CA ALA A 206 -7.95 12.62 14.04
C ALA A 206 -8.02 14.01 13.40
N ASP A 207 -9.21 14.61 13.38
CA ASP A 207 -9.36 16.03 13.03
C ASP A 207 -9.41 16.90 14.28
N GLU A 208 -9.55 18.22 14.10
CA GLU A 208 -9.61 19.20 15.18
C GLU A 208 -10.63 18.85 16.28
N GLY A 209 -11.76 18.23 15.92
CA GLY A 209 -12.77 17.79 16.88
C GLY A 209 -12.54 16.40 17.47
N GLY A 210 -11.56 15.65 16.97
CA GLY A 210 -11.18 14.29 17.38
C GLY A 210 -9.95 14.21 18.30
N VAL A 211 -9.29 15.34 18.57
CA VAL A 211 -8.10 15.45 19.42
C VAL A 211 -8.38 16.16 20.76
N PRO A 212 -7.58 15.91 21.82
CA PRO A 212 -7.71 16.61 23.10
C PRO A 212 -7.60 18.15 22.96
N PRO A 213 -8.30 18.94 23.81
CA PRO A 213 -9.15 18.54 24.93
C PRO A 213 -10.56 18.08 24.51
N ARG A 214 -10.89 18.19 23.21
CA ARG A 214 -12.17 17.77 22.65
C ARG A 214 -12.23 16.24 22.51
N ASN A 215 -13.42 15.73 22.20
CA ASN A 215 -13.77 14.32 22.08
C ASN A 215 -12.67 13.51 21.37
N LYS A 216 -12.09 12.50 22.05
CA LYS A 216 -10.88 11.81 21.58
C LYS A 216 -11.21 10.61 20.70
N ILE A 217 -10.39 10.34 19.68
CA ILE A 217 -10.40 9.06 18.97
C ILE A 217 -9.58 8.02 19.73
N LYS A 218 -10.15 6.83 19.86
CA LYS A 218 -9.48 5.65 20.41
C LYS A 218 -9.62 4.49 19.45
N ILE A 219 -8.57 3.67 19.33
CA ILE A 219 -8.56 2.50 18.47
C ILE A 219 -8.27 1.29 19.34
N ARG A 220 -9.07 0.24 19.17
CA ARG A 220 -8.91 -1.04 19.82
C ARG A 220 -8.88 -2.13 18.76
N SER A 221 -7.82 -2.90 18.76
CA SER A 221 -7.66 -4.07 17.90
C SER A 221 -7.86 -5.33 18.72
N GLU A 222 -8.41 -6.39 18.13
CA GLU A 222 -8.48 -7.70 18.81
C GLU A 222 -7.07 -8.29 19.05
N LYS A 223 -6.13 -7.97 18.15
CA LYS A 223 -4.77 -8.52 18.14
C LYS A 223 -3.78 -7.76 19.01
N ILE A 224 -4.11 -6.54 19.44
CA ILE A 224 -3.22 -5.66 20.19
C ILE A 224 -3.80 -5.45 21.57
N GLU A 225 -3.05 -5.86 22.60
CA GLU A 225 -3.43 -5.62 23.98
C GLU A 225 -3.25 -4.13 24.32
N GLY A 226 -4.34 -3.36 24.28
CA GLY A 226 -4.31 -1.94 24.63
C GLY A 226 -5.35 -1.10 23.90
N VAL A 227 -5.32 0.20 24.20
CA VAL A 227 -6.14 1.19 23.50
C VAL A 227 -5.22 2.28 23.00
N ILE A 228 -5.15 2.43 21.67
CA ILE A 228 -4.38 3.47 21.01
C ILE A 228 -5.22 4.75 21.02
N LYS A 229 -4.60 5.88 21.36
CA LYS A 229 -5.28 7.18 21.42
C LYS A 229 -4.65 8.11 20.41
N LEU A 230 -5.44 8.65 19.48
CA LEU A 230 -4.94 9.66 18.56
C LEU A 230 -4.94 11.02 19.28
N SER A 231 -3.78 11.65 19.35
CA SER A 231 -3.58 12.93 20.03
C SER A 231 -3.08 14.04 19.11
N SER A 232 -2.83 13.74 17.84
CA SER A 232 -2.36 14.68 16.83
C SER A 232 -3.21 14.56 15.57
N THR A 233 -3.41 15.68 14.88
CA THR A 233 -4.04 15.70 13.56
C THR A 233 -3.07 15.31 12.44
N SER A 234 -1.76 15.32 12.71
CA SER A 234 -0.72 15.02 11.73
C SER A 234 -0.23 13.56 11.73
N ILE A 235 -0.60 12.77 12.74
CA ILE A 235 -0.14 11.39 12.89
C ILE A 235 -1.33 10.45 12.72
N GLY A 236 -1.35 9.74 11.59
CA GLY A 236 -2.35 8.72 11.31
C GLY A 236 -2.01 7.39 11.94
N HIS A 237 -3.03 6.55 12.11
CA HIS A 237 -2.88 5.18 12.54
C HIS A 237 -3.35 4.22 11.45
N GLN A 238 -2.57 3.16 11.23
CA GLN A 238 -2.93 2.11 10.28
C GLN A 238 -4.10 1.29 10.82
N LEU A 239 -5.12 1.09 10.00
CA LEU A 239 -6.22 0.20 10.34
C LEU A 239 -5.92 -1.25 9.92
N LEU A 240 -6.28 -2.17 10.80
CA LEU A 240 -6.20 -3.62 10.63
C LEU A 240 -7.60 -4.25 10.64
N GLU A 241 -7.73 -5.43 10.04
CA GLU A 241 -8.98 -6.22 10.11
C GLU A 241 -9.48 -6.34 11.56
N GLY A 242 -10.74 -5.97 11.76
CA GLY A 242 -11.44 -6.04 13.05
C GLY A 242 -11.16 -4.85 13.97
N ASP A 243 -10.43 -3.83 13.52
CA ASP A 243 -10.19 -2.64 14.34
C ASP A 243 -11.48 -1.89 14.65
N GLN A 244 -11.65 -1.57 15.94
CA GLN A 244 -12.74 -0.73 16.43
C GLN A 244 -12.26 0.70 16.65
N ILE A 245 -12.87 1.62 15.92
CA ILE A 245 -12.63 3.06 15.99
C ILE A 245 -13.72 3.67 16.88
N ILE A 246 -13.32 4.11 18.06
CA ILE A 246 -14.20 4.75 19.03
C ILE A 246 -14.08 6.26 18.86
N LEU A 247 -15.20 6.90 18.51
CA LEU A 247 -15.32 8.33 18.29
C LEU A 247 -15.90 8.98 19.55
N GLY A 248 -15.12 9.87 20.17
CA GLY A 248 -15.47 10.52 21.42
C GLY A 248 -15.60 9.53 22.58
N GLU A 249 -16.84 9.35 23.05
CA GLU A 249 -17.12 8.52 24.22
C GLU A 249 -17.70 7.14 23.86
N SER A 250 -18.63 7.06 22.92
CA SER A 250 -19.47 5.87 22.76
C SER A 250 -19.86 5.48 21.32
N ALA A 251 -19.60 6.33 20.32
CA ALA A 251 -19.84 5.94 18.93
C ALA A 251 -18.70 5.03 18.47
N VAL A 252 -19.02 3.91 17.82
CA VAL A 252 -18.03 2.89 17.44
C VAL A 252 -18.24 2.49 16.00
N LEU A 253 -17.18 2.59 15.21
CA LEU A 253 -17.07 2.03 13.87
C LEU A 253 -16.15 0.81 13.91
N GLU A 254 -16.45 -0.20 13.11
CA GLU A 254 -15.61 -1.37 12.86
C GLU A 254 -15.06 -1.29 11.44
N PHE A 255 -13.78 -1.60 11.30
CA PHE A 255 -13.12 -1.72 10.01
C PHE A 255 -12.90 -3.18 9.64
N SER A 256 -13.34 -3.54 8.43
CA SER A 256 -12.98 -4.81 7.79
C SER A 256 -12.18 -4.53 6.52
N TYR A 257 -11.01 -5.14 6.44
CA TYR A 257 -10.11 -5.15 5.31
C TYR A 257 -10.42 -6.31 4.37
N GLN A 258 -10.65 -6.00 3.11
CA GLN A 258 -10.69 -6.99 2.05
C GLN A 258 -9.48 -6.76 1.14
N PRO A 259 -8.47 -7.64 1.16
CA PRO A 259 -7.40 -7.55 0.18
C PRO A 259 -8.03 -7.63 -1.21
N ALA A 260 -7.52 -6.85 -2.16
CA ALA A 260 -7.89 -7.07 -3.54
C ALA A 260 -7.50 -8.52 -3.88
N THR A 261 -8.50 -9.37 -4.13
CA THR A 261 -8.30 -10.55 -4.97
C THR A 261 -7.95 -10.00 -6.33
N ASN A 262 -6.70 -10.17 -6.77
CA ASN A 262 -6.35 -10.02 -8.18
C ASN A 262 -7.35 -10.91 -8.96
N GLU A 263 -8.26 -10.29 -9.71
CA GLU A 263 -9.06 -10.97 -10.73
C GLU A 263 -8.27 -11.06 -12.04
#